data_AF-A0A1V4QY72-F1
#
_entry.id   AF-A0A1V4QY72-F1
#
_cell.length_a   1.000
_cell.length_b   1.000
_cell.length_c   1.000
_cell.angle_alpha   90.00
_cell.angle_beta   90.00
_cell.angle_gamma   90.00
#
_symmetry.space_group_name_H-M   'P 1'
#
loop_
_entity.id
_entity.type
_entity.pdbx_description
1 polymer ?
#
loop_
_entity_poly.entity_id
_entity_poly.type
_entity_poly.pdbx_seq_one_letter_code
_entity_poly.pdbx_strand_id
1 'polypeptide(L)'
;MKILISAGVLASLISCGVRREDGGNGYPSWFLEGVGDQGIRCAVGYGRIFVDPDTSVAYAKRDGVERVAKGMAVAVRSEQGFAAVPGGLRSMGGVFSEEVDWAKVKTIREQCRVVDSAQVHGMTLALVCYGAESAFELERTRMPERPPKWVRKLPKKKGYVFAVGTSHLYYNEATSWREAERAARLELARYVLSQIRDLSKKAGGTLEQVIATKTEATLRGVRIAGRWLDRKTKACYVLCRMPSR
;
A
#
# COMPACT_ATOMS: atom_id res chain seq x y z
N MET A 1 -36.62 -31.43 -36.24
CA MET A 1 -36.80 -31.94 -34.86
C MET A 1 -35.58 -31.53 -34.06
N LYS A 2 -35.78 -30.75 -32.98
CA LYS A 2 -34.74 -30.19 -32.09
C LYS A 2 -34.02 -31.31 -31.34
N ILE A 3 -32.70 -31.21 -31.15
CA ILE A 3 -32.06 -31.38 -29.83
C ILE A 3 -30.88 -30.40 -29.76
N LEU A 4 -31.03 -29.36 -28.92
CA LEU A 4 -29.94 -28.56 -28.39
C LEU A 4 -29.17 -29.41 -27.39
N ILE A 5 -27.84 -29.47 -27.51
CA ILE A 5 -26.99 -29.89 -26.39
C ILE A 5 -26.27 -28.65 -25.87
N SER A 6 -26.70 -28.31 -24.65
CA SER A 6 -26.20 -27.31 -23.71
C SER A 6 -24.67 -27.14 -23.73
N ALA A 7 -24.25 -25.87 -23.82
CA ALA A 7 -22.90 -25.44 -23.52
C ALA A 7 -22.64 -25.63 -22.00
N GLY A 8 -21.89 -26.67 -21.66
CA GLY A 8 -21.35 -26.84 -20.31
C GLY A 8 -20.35 -25.72 -20.02
N VAL A 9 -20.72 -24.82 -19.11
CA VAL A 9 -19.81 -23.86 -18.49
C VAL A 9 -18.81 -24.65 -17.66
N LEU A 10 -17.62 -24.87 -18.21
CA LEU A 10 -16.45 -25.32 -17.47
C LEU A 10 -16.05 -24.20 -16.50
N ALA A 11 -16.52 -24.31 -15.26
CA ALA A 11 -15.97 -23.54 -14.15
C ALA A 11 -14.51 -23.98 -13.97
N SER A 12 -13.59 -23.19 -14.50
CA SER A 12 -12.17 -23.33 -14.24
C SER A 12 -11.93 -23.04 -12.76
N LEU A 13 -11.80 -24.10 -11.97
CA LEU A 13 -11.28 -24.02 -10.60
C LEU A 13 -9.81 -23.62 -10.72
N ILE A 14 -9.54 -22.31 -10.70
CA ILE A 14 -8.19 -21.80 -10.48
C ILE A 14 -7.84 -22.15 -9.04
N SER A 15 -7.27 -23.33 -8.85
CA SER A 15 -6.60 -23.71 -7.62
C SER A 15 -5.52 -22.66 -7.35
N CYS A 16 -5.73 -21.87 -6.30
CA CYS A 16 -4.76 -20.90 -5.81
C CYS A 16 -3.63 -21.69 -5.14
N GLY A 17 -2.77 -22.32 -5.95
CA GLY A 17 -1.67 -23.12 -5.45
C GLY A 17 -0.65 -22.23 -4.77
N VAL A 18 -0.41 -22.45 -3.48
CA VAL A 18 0.74 -21.85 -2.81
C VAL A 18 2.00 -22.46 -3.41
N ARG A 19 2.71 -21.70 -4.25
CA ARG A 19 4.01 -22.11 -4.77
C ARG A 19 5.05 -21.98 -3.66
N ARG A 20 5.20 -23.05 -2.88
CA ARG A 20 6.42 -23.33 -2.10
C ARG A 20 7.46 -23.88 -3.06
N GLU A 21 8.61 -23.22 -3.19
CA GLU A 21 9.90 -23.89 -3.37
C GLU A 21 11.10 -22.91 -3.32
N ASP A 22 12.07 -23.33 -2.51
CA ASP A 22 13.52 -23.33 -2.69
C ASP A 22 14.21 -22.13 -3.36
N GLY A 23 14.92 -21.34 -2.55
CA GLY A 23 16.12 -20.61 -2.96
C GLY A 23 15.96 -19.41 -3.92
N GLY A 24 14.75 -19.11 -4.40
CA GLY A 24 14.49 -17.98 -5.30
C GLY A 24 14.63 -16.61 -4.62
N ASN A 25 15.79 -16.00 -4.74
CA ASN A 25 16.23 -14.76 -4.07
C ASN A 25 15.56 -13.47 -4.63
N GLY A 26 14.25 -13.48 -4.89
CA GLY A 26 13.55 -12.40 -5.57
C GLY A 26 12.12 -12.19 -5.08
N TYR A 27 11.61 -10.96 -5.26
CA TYR A 27 10.22 -10.63 -4.96
C TYR A 27 9.38 -10.81 -6.22
N PRO A 28 8.07 -11.04 -6.09
CA PRO A 28 7.17 -10.92 -7.24
C PRO A 28 7.21 -9.50 -7.83
N SER A 29 7.11 -9.36 -9.15
CA SER A 29 7.10 -8.06 -9.84
C SER A 29 5.95 -7.18 -9.33
N TRP A 30 4.76 -7.76 -9.16
CA TRP A 30 3.58 -7.08 -8.58
C TRP A 30 3.82 -6.56 -7.15
N PHE A 31 4.80 -7.11 -6.43
CA PHE A 31 5.20 -6.59 -5.12
C PHE A 31 6.10 -5.37 -5.27
N LEU A 32 7.09 -5.40 -6.17
CA LEU A 32 8.07 -4.32 -6.32
C LEU A 32 7.50 -3.11 -7.07
N GLU A 33 6.72 -3.35 -8.12
CA GLU A 33 6.26 -2.30 -9.04
C GLU A 33 4.80 -1.89 -8.76
N GLY A 34 4.09 -2.70 -7.97
CA GLY A 34 2.66 -2.56 -7.73
C GLY A 34 1.82 -3.07 -8.89
N VAL A 35 0.51 -3.16 -8.66
CA VAL A 35 -0.44 -3.50 -9.72
C VAL A 35 -0.80 -2.22 -10.46
N GLY A 36 -0.63 -2.23 -11.79
CA GLY A 36 -0.77 -1.06 -12.66
C GLY A 36 -2.14 -0.36 -12.66
N ASP A 37 -2.37 0.49 -13.66
CA ASP A 37 -3.56 1.36 -13.77
C ASP A 37 -4.82 0.67 -14.34
N GLN A 38 -4.89 -0.67 -14.32
CA GLN A 38 -5.94 -1.46 -14.99
C GLN A 38 -7.36 -1.32 -14.41
N GLY A 39 -7.66 -0.29 -13.61
CA GLY A 39 -8.95 -0.13 -12.93
C GLY A 39 -9.17 -1.12 -11.78
N ILE A 40 -8.44 -2.23 -11.75
CA ILE A 40 -8.49 -3.26 -10.72
C ILE A 40 -7.99 -2.69 -9.39
N ARG A 41 -8.70 -3.01 -8.31
CA ARG A 41 -8.35 -2.63 -6.94
C ARG A 41 -7.63 -3.80 -6.28
N CYS A 42 -6.30 -3.79 -6.35
CA CYS A 42 -5.47 -4.78 -5.69
C CYS A 42 -4.57 -4.14 -4.64
N ALA A 43 -4.23 -4.94 -3.64
CA ALA A 43 -3.19 -4.62 -2.67
C ALA A 43 -2.44 -5.90 -2.26
N VAL A 44 -1.23 -5.71 -1.75
CA VAL A 44 -0.44 -6.81 -1.21
C VAL A 44 -0.67 -6.93 0.28
N GLY A 45 -1.13 -8.10 0.70
CA GLY A 45 -1.15 -8.49 2.10
C GLY A 45 0.13 -9.22 2.51
N TYR A 46 0.47 -9.10 3.78
CA TYR A 46 1.65 -9.67 4.41
C TYR A 46 1.25 -10.56 5.57
N GLY A 47 1.75 -11.78 5.59
CA GLY A 47 1.54 -12.76 6.65
C GLY A 47 2.86 -13.32 7.16
N ARG A 48 2.82 -13.95 8.33
CA ARG A 48 3.92 -14.80 8.77
C ARG A 48 3.87 -16.13 8.02
N ILE A 49 4.99 -16.84 7.99
CA ILE A 49 5.03 -18.22 7.48
C ILE A 49 4.59 -19.15 8.62
N PHE A 50 3.61 -19.99 8.34
CA PHE A 50 3.18 -21.10 9.19
C PHE A 50 3.58 -22.43 8.55
N VAL A 51 3.46 -23.51 9.31
CA VAL A 51 3.67 -24.87 8.81
C VAL A 51 2.73 -25.14 7.63
N ASP A 52 1.45 -24.81 7.81
CA ASP A 52 0.43 -24.85 6.77
C ASP A 52 0.53 -23.61 5.83
N PRO A 53 0.81 -23.81 4.53
CA PRO A 53 0.81 -22.74 3.54
C PRO A 53 -0.52 -21.99 3.45
N ASP A 54 -1.64 -22.70 3.56
CA ASP A 54 -2.98 -22.10 3.37
C ASP A 54 -3.30 -21.15 4.52
N THR A 55 -2.97 -21.53 5.76
CA THR A 55 -3.02 -20.63 6.91
C THR A 55 -2.15 -19.38 6.71
N SER A 56 -0.95 -19.54 6.12
CA SER A 56 -0.06 -18.41 5.83
C SER A 56 -0.67 -17.42 4.84
N VAL A 57 -1.25 -17.96 3.76
CA VAL A 57 -1.93 -17.16 2.73
C VAL A 57 -3.21 -16.54 3.28
N ALA A 58 -3.99 -17.25 4.10
CA ALA A 58 -5.19 -16.72 4.74
C ALA A 58 -4.85 -15.53 5.68
N TYR A 59 -3.74 -15.62 6.41
CA TYR A 59 -3.26 -14.53 7.25
C TYR A 59 -2.85 -13.31 6.41
N ALA A 60 -2.09 -13.54 5.33
CA ALA A 60 -1.72 -12.49 4.38
C ALA A 60 -2.96 -11.89 3.69
N LYS A 61 -3.95 -12.70 3.31
CA LYS A 61 -5.22 -12.26 2.72
C LYS A 61 -5.94 -11.27 3.62
N ARG A 62 -6.05 -11.56 4.92
CA ARG A 62 -6.71 -10.66 5.89
C ARG A 62 -6.06 -9.28 5.91
N ASP A 63 -4.74 -9.25 5.93
CA ASP A 63 -3.94 -8.03 5.90
C ASP A 63 -4.02 -7.30 4.53
N GLY A 64 -4.15 -8.05 3.43
CA GLY A 64 -4.38 -7.51 2.08
C GLY A 64 -5.76 -6.89 1.89
N VAL A 65 -6.82 -7.49 2.45
CA VAL A 65 -8.19 -6.93 2.45
C VAL A 65 -8.22 -5.55 3.11
N GLU A 66 -7.53 -5.39 4.25
CA GLU A 66 -7.43 -4.09 4.92
C GLU A 66 -6.76 -3.05 4.01
N ARG A 67 -5.71 -3.43 3.26
CA ARG A 67 -5.04 -2.51 2.33
C ARG A 67 -5.86 -2.19 1.10
N VAL A 68 -6.64 -3.13 0.59
CA VAL A 68 -7.64 -2.85 -0.45
C VAL A 68 -8.61 -1.79 0.07
N ALA A 69 -9.13 -1.94 1.29
CA ALA A 69 -10.03 -0.97 1.90
C ALA A 69 -9.36 0.41 2.06
N LYS A 70 -8.12 0.46 2.58
CA LYS A 70 -7.34 1.72 2.66
C LYS A 70 -7.11 2.36 1.30
N GLY A 71 -6.90 1.55 0.26
CA GLY A 71 -6.78 2.01 -1.11
C GLY A 71 -8.07 2.62 -1.65
N MET A 72 -9.23 2.12 -1.23
CA MET A 72 -10.54 2.70 -1.61
C MET A 72 -10.77 4.05 -0.90
N ALA A 73 -10.68 4.05 0.43
CA ALA A 73 -10.76 5.25 1.24
C ALA A 73 -10.12 5.02 2.62
N VAL A 74 -9.30 5.97 3.05
CA VAL A 74 -8.71 5.98 4.40
C VAL A 74 -8.73 7.40 4.96
N ALA A 75 -9.27 7.55 6.17
CA ALA A 75 -9.14 8.77 6.93
C ALA A 75 -7.80 8.74 7.67
N VAL A 76 -7.00 9.79 7.47
CA VAL A 76 -5.67 9.93 8.05
C VAL A 76 -5.72 11.11 9.02
N ARG A 77 -5.38 10.83 10.28
CA ARG A 77 -5.26 11.84 11.33
C ARG A 77 -3.85 11.83 11.90
N SER A 78 -3.25 13.00 12.01
CA SER A 78 -1.95 13.19 12.64
C SER A 78 -1.94 14.47 13.45
N GLU A 79 -1.38 14.43 14.64
CA GLU A 79 -1.06 15.62 15.41
C GLU A 79 0.41 15.51 15.82
N GLN A 80 1.24 16.45 15.36
CA GLN A 80 2.66 16.47 15.69
C GLN A 80 3.02 17.77 16.38
N GLY A 81 3.60 17.65 17.57
CA GLY A 81 4.11 18.77 18.36
C GLY A 81 5.57 19.04 18.03
N PHE A 82 5.93 20.31 17.98
CA PHE A 82 7.32 20.77 17.86
C PHE A 82 7.64 21.76 18.97
N ALA A 83 8.81 21.61 19.60
CA ALA A 83 9.37 22.58 20.51
C ALA A 83 10.47 23.37 19.78
N ALA A 84 10.44 24.69 19.90
CA ALA A 84 11.56 25.53 19.47
C ALA A 84 12.73 25.32 20.44
N VAL A 85 13.90 24.96 19.91
CA VAL A 85 15.15 24.83 20.66
C VAL A 85 16.25 25.63 19.93
N PRO A 86 17.32 26.07 20.63
CA PRO A 86 18.48 26.61 19.95
C PRO A 86 19.01 25.59 18.93
N GLY A 87 18.96 25.93 17.63
CA GLY A 87 19.31 25.03 16.52
C GLY A 87 18.13 24.51 15.69
N GLY A 88 16.88 24.83 16.04
CA GLY A 88 15.71 24.58 15.18
C GLY A 88 14.49 24.05 15.92
N LEU A 89 13.66 23.29 15.20
CA LEU A 89 12.47 22.64 15.76
C LEU A 89 12.81 21.21 16.17
N ARG A 90 12.58 20.89 17.45
CA ARG A 90 12.64 19.52 17.97
C ARG A 90 11.24 18.92 17.93
N SER A 91 11.07 17.76 17.29
CA SER A 91 9.79 17.04 17.37
C SER A 91 9.59 16.49 18.78
N MET A 92 8.41 16.74 19.35
CA MET A 92 8.02 16.32 20.70
C MET A 92 7.15 15.06 20.69
N GLY A 93 7.08 14.38 19.55
CA GLY A 93 6.18 13.27 19.31
C GLY A 93 4.87 13.70 18.68
N GLY A 94 4.01 12.72 18.44
CA GLY A 94 2.73 12.93 17.80
C GLY A 94 1.88 11.67 17.77
N VAL A 95 0.59 11.86 17.56
CA VAL A 95 -0.36 10.78 17.33
C VAL A 95 -0.56 10.64 15.83
N PHE A 96 -0.61 9.41 15.34
CA PHE A 96 -0.95 9.11 13.95
C PHE A 96 -1.91 7.91 13.89
N SER A 97 -3.11 8.13 13.35
CA SER A 97 -4.11 7.08 13.15
C SER A 97 -4.60 7.04 11.71
N GLU A 98 -4.93 5.81 11.29
CA GLU A 98 -5.60 5.53 10.03
C GLU A 98 -6.92 4.85 10.36
N GLU A 99 -8.01 5.39 9.85
CA GLU A 99 -9.35 4.85 10.05
C GLU A 99 -9.96 4.44 8.71
N VAL A 100 -10.49 3.22 8.68
CA VAL A 100 -11.28 2.68 7.58
C VAL A 100 -12.69 2.39 8.08
N ASP A 101 -13.66 2.51 7.18
CA ASP A 101 -15.04 2.13 7.49
C ASP A 101 -15.15 0.60 7.56
N TRP A 102 -15.11 0.06 8.78
CA TRP A 102 -15.12 -1.38 9.03
C TRP A 102 -16.41 -2.08 8.57
N ALA A 103 -17.54 -1.36 8.50
CA ALA A 103 -18.77 -1.92 7.96
C ALA A 103 -18.58 -2.28 6.47
N LYS A 104 -17.90 -1.41 5.72
CA LYS A 104 -17.52 -1.68 4.32
C LYS A 104 -16.45 -2.77 4.20
N VAL A 105 -15.52 -2.87 5.16
CA VAL A 105 -14.47 -3.90 5.13
C VAL A 105 -15.06 -5.32 5.10
N LYS A 106 -16.19 -5.56 5.76
CA LYS A 106 -16.86 -6.88 5.72
C LYS A 106 -17.30 -7.23 4.29
N THR A 107 -17.99 -6.31 3.60
CA THR A 107 -18.41 -6.49 2.21
C THR A 107 -17.21 -6.62 1.27
N ILE A 108 -16.15 -5.82 1.49
CA ILE A 108 -14.91 -5.89 0.71
C ILE A 108 -14.26 -7.27 0.86
N ARG A 109 -14.24 -7.82 2.09
CA ARG A 109 -13.65 -9.14 2.36
C ARG A 109 -14.29 -10.25 1.53
N GLU A 110 -15.62 -10.24 1.43
CA GLU A 110 -16.39 -11.25 0.68
C GLU A 110 -16.10 -11.19 -0.83
N GLN A 111 -15.81 -9.99 -1.34
CA GLN A 111 -15.53 -9.74 -2.77
C GLN A 111 -14.03 -9.77 -3.10
N CYS A 112 -13.17 -9.95 -2.09
CA CYS A 112 -11.74 -10.04 -2.25
C CYS A 112 -11.29 -11.50 -2.43
N ARG A 113 -10.49 -11.71 -3.48
CA ARG A 113 -9.84 -12.99 -3.78
C ARG A 113 -8.32 -12.83 -3.75
N VAL A 114 -7.64 -13.90 -3.36
CA VAL A 114 -6.18 -14.00 -3.54
C VAL A 114 -5.96 -14.41 -4.97
N VAL A 115 -5.17 -13.62 -5.70
CA VAL A 115 -4.85 -13.90 -7.10
C VAL A 115 -3.49 -14.57 -7.23
N ASP A 116 -2.56 -14.22 -6.35
CA ASP A 116 -1.24 -14.85 -6.27
C ASP A 116 -0.70 -14.81 -4.84
N SER A 117 0.28 -15.68 -4.53
CA SER A 117 1.00 -15.66 -3.27
C SER A 117 2.45 -16.10 -3.41
N ALA A 118 3.32 -15.57 -2.56
CA ALA A 118 4.74 -15.92 -2.53
C ALA A 118 5.28 -15.88 -1.10
N GLN A 119 6.19 -16.80 -0.76
CA GLN A 119 6.95 -16.74 0.49
C GLN A 119 8.34 -16.16 0.21
N VAL A 120 8.69 -15.06 0.87
CA VAL A 120 9.94 -14.32 0.66
C VAL A 120 10.45 -13.80 2.00
N HIS A 121 11.74 -13.97 2.31
CA HIS A 121 12.40 -13.43 3.51
C HIS A 121 11.61 -13.60 4.83
N GLY A 122 11.07 -14.79 5.07
CA GLY A 122 10.36 -15.10 6.32
C GLY A 122 8.92 -14.56 6.40
N MET A 123 8.39 -14.00 5.32
CA MET A 123 7.00 -13.55 5.21
C MET A 123 6.27 -14.19 4.03
N THR A 124 4.95 -14.27 4.15
CA THR A 124 4.04 -14.64 3.07
C THR A 124 3.44 -13.37 2.49
N LEU A 125 3.59 -13.16 1.20
CA LEU A 125 2.94 -12.11 0.43
C LEU A 125 1.71 -12.71 -0.25
N ALA A 126 0.58 -12.01 -0.21
CA ALA A 126 -0.62 -12.38 -0.96
C ALA A 126 -1.10 -11.18 -1.76
N LEU A 127 -1.20 -11.34 -3.08
CA LEU A 127 -1.83 -10.35 -3.93
C LEU A 127 -3.35 -10.51 -3.83
N VAL A 128 -4.01 -9.53 -3.19
CA VAL A 128 -5.46 -9.54 -2.97
C VAL A 128 -6.11 -8.51 -3.87
N CYS A 129 -7.09 -8.94 -4.65
CA CYS A 129 -7.83 -8.07 -5.55
C CYS A 129 -9.33 -8.10 -5.24
N TYR A 130 -9.97 -6.93 -5.37
CA TYR A 130 -11.41 -6.75 -5.21
C TYR A 130 -12.11 -6.80 -6.57
N GLY A 131 -13.11 -7.68 -6.70
CA GLY A 131 -14.02 -7.71 -7.83
C GLY A 131 -13.41 -8.11 -9.18
N ALA A 132 -12.19 -8.66 -9.21
CA ALA A 132 -11.52 -9.01 -10.47
C ALA A 132 -11.17 -10.51 -10.55
N GLU A 133 -11.43 -11.07 -11.73
CA GLU A 133 -10.75 -12.22 -12.30
C GLU A 133 -9.76 -11.64 -13.31
N SER A 134 -8.50 -11.46 -12.94
CA SER A 134 -7.50 -10.97 -13.88
C SER A 134 -6.25 -11.82 -13.74
N ALA A 135 -5.76 -12.29 -14.88
CA ALA A 135 -4.47 -12.92 -14.98
C ALA A 135 -3.41 -11.83 -14.82
N PHE A 136 -2.61 -11.89 -13.76
CA PHE A 136 -1.40 -11.10 -13.63
C PHE A 136 -0.23 -11.91 -14.16
N GLU A 137 0.70 -11.25 -14.85
CA GLU A 137 1.98 -11.88 -15.17
C GLU A 137 2.74 -12.12 -13.86
N LEU A 138 2.97 -13.40 -13.57
CA LEU A 138 3.56 -13.88 -12.33
C LEU A 138 5.08 -13.92 -12.42
N GLU A 139 5.69 -12.80 -12.82
CA GLU A 139 7.14 -12.71 -12.95
C GLU A 139 7.80 -12.45 -11.59
N ARG A 140 8.94 -13.12 -11.35
CA ARG A 140 9.79 -12.84 -10.20
C ARG A 140 10.95 -11.94 -10.62
N THR A 141 11.15 -10.87 -9.88
CA THR A 141 12.16 -9.87 -10.16
C THR A 141 13.05 -9.70 -8.94
N ARG A 142 14.36 -9.57 -9.17
CA ARG A 142 15.30 -9.23 -8.10
C ARG A 142 15.08 -7.77 -7.68
N MET A 143 15.16 -7.51 -6.38
CA MET A 143 15.18 -6.14 -5.88
C MET A 143 16.33 -5.37 -6.57
N PRO A 144 16.08 -4.21 -7.18
CA PRO A 144 17.15 -3.41 -7.78
C PRO A 144 18.21 -3.02 -6.75
N GLU A 145 19.49 -3.22 -7.08
CA GLU A 145 20.60 -2.81 -6.19
C GLU A 145 20.75 -1.29 -6.10
N ARG A 146 20.36 -0.57 -7.16
CA ARG A 146 20.43 0.89 -7.23
C ARG A 146 19.07 1.50 -6.86
N PRO A 147 19.06 2.66 -6.18
CA PRO A 147 17.83 3.35 -5.86
C PRO A 147 17.07 3.74 -7.13
N PRO A 148 15.77 3.41 -7.22
CA PRO A 148 14.92 3.95 -8.26
C PRO A 148 14.91 5.48 -8.25
N LYS A 149 14.71 6.11 -9.41
CA LYS A 149 14.70 7.58 -9.55
C LYS A 149 13.68 8.25 -8.59
N TRP A 150 12.57 7.58 -8.33
CA TRP A 150 11.49 8.09 -7.46
C TRP A 150 11.91 8.24 -5.99
N VAL A 151 12.98 7.57 -5.53
CA VAL A 151 13.53 7.74 -4.18
C VAL A 151 14.12 9.13 -3.99
N ARG A 152 14.69 9.72 -5.05
CA ARG A 152 15.31 11.06 -5.01
C ARG A 152 14.38 12.15 -5.52
N LYS A 153 13.54 11.84 -6.50
CA LYS A 153 12.66 12.80 -7.14
C LYS A 153 11.31 12.16 -7.45
N LEU A 154 10.26 12.64 -6.80
CA LEU A 154 8.90 12.14 -7.02
C LEU A 154 8.51 12.22 -8.51
N PRO A 155 7.86 11.17 -9.05
CA PRO A 155 7.33 11.20 -10.40
C PRO A 155 6.31 12.33 -10.56
N LYS A 156 6.24 12.89 -11.77
CA LYS A 156 5.19 13.82 -12.18
C LYS A 156 4.36 13.15 -13.27
N LYS A 157 3.10 12.84 -12.98
CA LYS A 157 2.13 12.30 -13.95
C LYS A 157 0.84 13.09 -13.81
N LYS A 158 0.31 13.62 -14.93
CA LYS A 158 -0.96 14.34 -14.94
C LYS A 158 -2.06 13.45 -14.34
N GLY A 159 -2.90 14.02 -13.48
CA GLY A 159 -3.99 13.30 -12.84
C GLY A 159 -3.57 12.50 -11.60
N TYR A 160 -2.31 12.56 -11.15
CA TYR A 160 -1.85 11.83 -9.96
C TYR A 160 -0.96 12.67 -9.06
N VAL A 161 -1.09 12.43 -7.76
CA VAL A 161 -0.17 12.88 -6.71
C VAL A 161 0.61 11.66 -6.24
N PHE A 162 1.92 11.83 -6.03
CA PHE A 162 2.81 10.79 -5.51
C PHE A 162 3.38 11.23 -4.16
N ALA A 163 3.63 10.26 -3.28
CA ALA A 163 4.42 10.46 -2.09
C ALA A 163 5.28 9.23 -1.80
N VAL A 164 6.37 9.44 -1.08
CA VAL A 164 7.26 8.35 -0.65
C VAL A 164 7.21 8.28 0.86
N GLY A 165 6.95 7.08 1.37
CA GLY A 165 7.11 6.75 2.77
C GLY A 165 8.37 5.94 3.00
N THR A 166 8.96 6.12 4.17
CA THR A 166 10.19 5.45 4.57
C THR A 166 10.04 4.82 5.94
N SER A 167 10.69 3.69 6.15
CA SER A 167 10.83 3.08 7.47
C SER A 167 12.20 2.43 7.62
N HIS A 168 12.60 2.18 8.87
CA HIS A 168 13.74 1.32 9.15
C HIS A 168 13.41 -0.14 8.79
N LEU A 169 14.44 -0.89 8.39
CA LEU A 169 14.37 -2.32 8.22
C LEU A 169 14.42 -2.99 9.61
N TYR A 170 13.25 -3.31 10.13
CA TYR A 170 13.08 -4.11 11.34
C TYR A 170 13.37 -5.59 11.08
N TYR A 171 13.56 -6.36 12.17
CA TYR A 171 13.70 -7.82 12.12
C TYR A 171 12.58 -8.49 11.32
N ASN A 172 11.35 -8.02 11.50
CA ASN A 172 10.21 -8.42 10.68
C ASN A 172 10.08 -7.47 9.48
N GLU A 173 10.51 -7.94 8.30
CA GLU A 173 10.45 -7.16 7.06
C GLU A 173 9.02 -6.70 6.72
N ALA A 174 8.01 -7.53 7.01
CA ALA A 174 6.61 -7.16 6.78
C ALA A 174 6.18 -5.95 7.63
N THR A 175 6.75 -5.76 8.82
CA THR A 175 6.52 -4.55 9.63
C THR A 175 7.16 -3.33 8.99
N SER A 176 8.37 -3.47 8.46
CA SER A 176 9.07 -2.40 7.74
C SER A 176 8.24 -1.91 6.55
N TRP A 177 7.73 -2.82 5.73
CA TRP A 177 6.85 -2.47 4.62
C TRP A 177 5.54 -1.81 5.06
N ARG A 178 4.91 -2.32 6.13
CA ARG A 178 3.71 -1.69 6.72
C ARG A 178 3.95 -0.26 7.12
N GLU A 179 5.03 0.00 7.85
CA GLU A 179 5.37 1.32 8.35
C GLU A 179 5.75 2.28 7.21
N ALA A 180 6.45 1.79 6.18
CA ALA A 180 6.74 2.61 5.00
C ALA A 180 5.46 2.94 4.20
N GLU A 181 4.55 1.98 4.01
CA GLU A 181 3.24 2.23 3.40
C GLU A 181 2.41 3.24 4.19
N ARG A 182 2.45 3.14 5.53
CA ARG A 182 1.79 4.03 6.47
C ARG A 182 2.34 5.46 6.38
N ALA A 183 3.66 5.61 6.41
CA ALA A 183 4.34 6.88 6.22
C ALA A 183 4.01 7.50 4.86
N ALA A 184 3.95 6.71 3.78
CA ALA A 184 3.64 7.20 2.45
C ALA A 184 2.23 7.81 2.39
N ARG A 185 1.25 7.20 3.08
CA ARG A 185 -0.10 7.75 3.21
C ARG A 185 -0.15 9.02 4.05
N LEU A 186 0.61 9.11 5.13
CA LEU A 186 0.74 10.36 5.88
C LEU A 186 1.27 11.51 5.01
N GLU A 187 2.28 11.25 4.18
CA GLU A 187 2.81 12.27 3.26
C GLU A 187 1.78 12.69 2.20
N LEU A 188 0.97 11.76 1.66
CA LEU A 188 -0.17 12.13 0.81
C LEU A 188 -1.18 13.01 1.55
N ALA A 189 -1.49 12.70 2.81
CA ALA A 189 -2.43 13.49 3.62
C ALA A 189 -1.91 14.92 3.88
N ARG A 190 -0.62 15.06 4.16
CA ARG A 190 0.05 16.36 4.31
C ARG A 190 -0.03 17.18 3.02
N TYR A 191 0.18 16.55 1.86
CA TYR A 191 0.04 17.21 0.57
C TYR A 191 -1.38 17.74 0.36
N VAL A 192 -2.41 16.91 0.60
CA VAL A 192 -3.83 17.33 0.46
C VAL A 192 -4.14 18.53 1.35
N LEU A 193 -3.69 18.50 2.60
CA LEU A 193 -3.93 19.60 3.52
C LEU A 193 -3.19 20.89 3.11
N SER A 194 -1.96 20.79 2.61
CA SER A 194 -1.23 21.95 2.09
C SER A 194 -2.00 22.64 0.97
N GLN A 195 -2.55 21.86 0.03
CA GLN A 195 -3.37 22.40 -1.06
C GLN A 195 -4.61 23.12 -0.54
N ILE A 196 -5.30 22.56 0.46
CA ILE A 196 -6.45 23.22 1.10
C ILE A 196 -6.05 24.54 1.75
N ARG A 197 -4.94 24.56 2.51
CA ARG A 197 -4.44 25.77 3.17
C ARG A 197 -4.03 26.86 2.19
N ASP A 198 -3.39 26.49 1.09
CA ASP A 198 -2.98 27.44 0.05
C ASP A 198 -4.20 28.07 -0.65
N LEU A 199 -5.26 27.29 -0.87
CA LEU A 199 -6.54 27.81 -1.36
C LEU A 199 -7.20 28.76 -0.35
N SER A 200 -7.21 28.42 0.95
CA SER A 200 -7.75 29.28 2.00
C SER A 200 -6.98 30.60 2.17
N LYS A 201 -5.64 30.58 2.04
CA LYS A 201 -4.81 31.80 2.09
C LYS A 201 -5.12 32.75 0.92
N LYS A 202 -5.28 32.20 -0.29
CA LYS A 202 -5.72 32.97 -1.46
C LYS A 202 -7.13 33.55 -1.29
N ALA A 203 -7.95 32.94 -0.42
CA ALA A 203 -9.30 33.39 -0.08
C ALA A 203 -9.36 34.34 1.14
N GLY A 204 -8.22 34.83 1.67
CA GLY A 204 -8.18 35.95 2.63
C GLY A 204 -8.12 35.60 4.12
N GLY A 205 -7.79 34.37 4.50
CA GLY A 205 -7.69 33.98 5.92
C GLY A 205 -6.30 34.21 6.54
N THR A 206 -6.24 34.98 7.63
CA THR A 206 -5.08 35.09 8.54
C THR A 206 -5.07 33.91 9.51
N LEU A 207 -3.92 33.29 9.79
CA LEU A 207 -3.81 32.17 10.75
C LEU A 207 -2.60 32.35 11.67
N GLU A 208 -2.87 32.34 12.98
CA GLU A 208 -1.92 32.47 14.09
C GLU A 208 -0.94 31.28 14.20
N GLN A 209 0.26 31.59 14.68
CA GLN A 209 1.35 30.65 14.92
C GLN A 209 1.19 29.94 16.28
N VAL A 210 0.72 28.70 16.23
CA VAL A 210 1.10 27.64 17.18
C VAL A 210 1.63 26.47 16.34
N ILE A 211 2.87 26.03 16.59
CA ILE A 211 3.55 24.98 15.78
C ILE A 211 3.06 23.58 16.20
N ALA A 212 1.75 23.35 16.09
CA ALA A 212 1.14 22.03 16.12
C ALA A 212 0.65 21.71 14.71
N THR A 213 1.26 20.73 14.05
CA THR A 213 0.79 20.30 12.73
C THR A 213 -0.30 19.26 12.91
N LYS A 214 -1.55 19.73 12.93
CA LYS A 214 -2.73 18.86 12.79
C LYS A 214 -2.97 18.56 11.31
N THR A 215 -3.01 17.27 10.98
CA THR A 215 -3.34 16.75 9.67
C THR A 215 -4.59 15.91 9.79
N GLU A 216 -5.64 16.29 9.07
CA GLU A 216 -6.86 15.49 8.92
C GLU A 216 -7.26 15.50 7.46
N ALA A 217 -7.18 14.36 6.80
CA ALA A 217 -7.50 14.23 5.39
C ALA A 217 -8.09 12.85 5.09
N THR A 218 -9.05 12.80 4.16
CA THR A 218 -9.51 11.53 3.59
C THR A 218 -8.83 11.30 2.25
N LEU A 219 -8.03 10.25 2.17
CA LEU A 219 -7.40 9.81 0.92
C LEU A 219 -8.31 8.82 0.21
N ARG A 220 -8.37 8.88 -1.12
CA ARG A 220 -9.19 7.98 -1.95
C ARG A 220 -8.39 7.50 -3.16
N GLY A 221 -8.57 6.24 -3.53
CA GLY A 221 -7.88 5.64 -4.67
C GLY A 221 -6.36 5.52 -4.48
N VAL A 222 -5.90 5.37 -3.24
CA VAL A 222 -4.46 5.21 -2.95
C VAL A 222 -3.99 3.86 -3.48
N ARG A 223 -2.84 3.87 -4.17
CA ARG A 223 -2.17 2.67 -4.68
C ARG A 223 -0.69 2.71 -4.36
N ILE A 224 -0.12 1.54 -4.12
CA ILE A 224 1.34 1.38 -4.08
C ILE A 224 1.84 1.23 -5.51
N ALA A 225 2.80 2.07 -5.89
CA ALA A 225 3.36 2.16 -7.24
C ALA A 225 4.86 1.81 -7.28
N GLY A 226 5.44 1.44 -6.13
CA GLY A 226 6.84 1.07 -6.05
C GLY A 226 7.25 0.70 -4.64
N ARG A 227 8.13 -0.29 -4.52
CA ARG A 227 8.83 -0.65 -3.29
C ARG A 227 10.31 -0.77 -3.58
N TRP A 228 11.14 -0.31 -2.66
CA TRP A 228 12.58 -0.48 -2.74
C TRP A 228 13.18 -0.66 -1.36
N LEU A 229 14.13 -1.60 -1.25
CA LEU A 229 14.83 -1.90 -0.01
C LEU A 229 16.29 -1.50 -0.15
N ASP A 230 16.72 -0.53 0.65
CA ASP A 230 18.15 -0.23 0.81
C ASP A 230 18.74 -1.11 1.91
N ARG A 231 19.48 -2.14 1.50
CA ARG A 231 20.14 -3.06 2.43
C ARG A 231 21.36 -2.44 3.13
N LYS A 232 21.95 -1.37 2.56
CA LYS A 232 23.11 -0.68 3.13
C LYS A 232 22.70 0.22 4.28
N THR A 233 21.68 1.04 4.06
CA THR A 233 21.14 1.97 5.08
C THR A 233 20.07 1.34 5.95
N LYS A 234 19.67 0.08 5.66
CA LYS A 234 18.62 -0.66 6.38
C LYS A 234 17.31 0.13 6.38
N ALA A 235 16.88 0.57 5.19
CA ALA A 235 15.67 1.37 5.01
C ALA A 235 14.75 0.80 3.92
N CYS A 236 13.45 0.79 4.21
CA CYS A 236 12.40 0.45 3.26
C CYS A 236 11.76 1.73 2.71
N TYR A 237 11.61 1.81 1.39
CA TYR A 237 10.97 2.90 0.69
C TYR A 237 9.73 2.40 -0.04
N VAL A 238 8.63 3.13 0.10
CA VAL A 238 7.37 2.82 -0.58
C VAL A 238 6.89 4.07 -1.30
N LEU A 239 6.72 3.95 -2.61
CA LEU A 239 6.06 4.95 -3.43
C LEU A 239 4.56 4.67 -3.45
N CYS A 240 3.76 5.62 -2.99
CA CYS A 240 2.33 5.59 -3.16
C CYS A 240 1.88 6.69 -4.14
N ARG A 241 0.68 6.51 -4.69
CA ARG A 241 0.02 7.50 -5.51
C ARG A 241 -1.47 7.52 -5.26
N MET A 242 -2.10 8.63 -5.59
CA MET A 242 -3.56 8.76 -5.65
C MET A 242 -3.95 9.67 -6.81
N PRO A 243 -5.17 9.54 -7.35
CA PRO A 243 -5.69 10.50 -8.33
C PRO A 243 -5.70 11.92 -7.76
N SER A 244 -5.18 12.90 -8.52
CA SER A 244 -5.42 14.32 -8.23
C SER A 244 -6.84 14.64 -8.68
N ARG A 245 -7.67 15.17 -7.77
CA ARG A 245 -8.99 15.71 -8.14
C ARG A 245 -8.85 16.88 -9.11
#